data_AF-A0A2D8EWM8-F1
#
_entry.id   AF-A0A2D8EWM8-F1
#
_cell.length_a   1.000
_cell.length_b   1.000
_cell.length_c   1.000
_cell.angle_alpha   90.00
_cell.angle_beta   90.00
_cell.angle_gamma   90.00
#
_symmetry.space_group_name_H-M   'P 1'
#
loop_
_entity.id
_entity.type
_entity.pdbx_description
1 polymer ?
#
loop_
_entity_poly.entity_id
_entity_poly.type
_entity_poly.pdbx_seq_one_letter_code
_entity_poly.pdbx_strand_id
1 'polypeptide(L)'
;MDPKKGTGKKPKGSGRRLYTDENPKDTVRIKFATPADARATVRKVKNINKPFARKIQILTVMEQRAKVMGKTQVVNIANQAKKQIRKTRKV
;
A
#
# COMPACT_ATOMS: atom_id res chain seq x y z
N MET A 1 -24.30 6.52 -25.43
CA MET A 1 -22.83 6.43 -25.61
C MET A 1 -22.23 6.09 -24.26
N ASP A 2 -21.55 4.95 -24.13
CA ASP A 2 -20.91 4.56 -22.88
C ASP A 2 -19.80 5.54 -22.48
N PRO A 3 -19.66 5.86 -21.18
CA PRO A 3 -18.61 6.75 -20.72
C PRO A 3 -17.23 6.13 -20.98
N LYS A 4 -16.30 6.94 -21.50
CA LYS A 4 -14.89 6.54 -21.64
C LYS A 4 -14.32 6.22 -20.26
N LYS A 5 -13.60 5.09 -20.17
CA LYS A 5 -13.00 4.55 -18.93
C LYS A 5 -12.24 5.65 -18.17
N GLY A 6 -12.48 5.80 -16.87
CA GLY A 6 -11.73 6.70 -15.99
C GLY A 6 -12.37 8.05 -15.64
N THR A 7 -13.61 8.32 -16.05
CA THR A 7 -14.31 9.56 -15.67
C THR A 7 -15.07 9.36 -14.36
N GLY A 8 -14.56 9.98 -13.29
CA GLY A 8 -15.00 9.78 -11.91
C GLY A 8 -16.32 10.46 -11.50
N LYS A 9 -17.31 10.62 -12.39
CA LYS A 9 -18.62 11.18 -12.02
C LYS A 9 -19.78 10.34 -12.56
N LYS A 10 -20.67 9.91 -11.66
CA LYS A 10 -21.81 9.04 -11.94
C LYS A 10 -22.85 9.83 -12.74
N PRO A 11 -23.28 9.36 -13.93
CA PRO A 11 -24.41 9.97 -14.61
C PRO A 11 -25.69 9.77 -13.78
N LYS A 12 -26.46 10.84 -13.52
CA LYS A 12 -27.80 10.73 -12.93
C LYS A 12 -28.71 9.99 -13.93
N GLY A 13 -29.45 8.98 -13.48
CA GLY A 13 -30.37 8.18 -14.31
C GLY A 13 -29.83 6.82 -14.78
N SER A 14 -28.58 6.46 -14.46
CA SER A 14 -28.03 5.12 -14.75
C SER A 14 -28.04 4.21 -13.52
N GLY A 15 -28.54 2.98 -13.67
CA GLY A 15 -28.54 1.94 -12.63
C GLY A 15 -27.14 1.40 -12.29
N ARG A 16 -26.10 1.75 -13.06
CA ARG A 16 -24.72 1.31 -12.80
C ARG A 16 -24.02 2.20 -11.79
N ARG A 17 -23.44 1.58 -10.76
CA ARG A 17 -22.62 2.24 -9.74
C ARG A 17 -21.37 2.82 -10.41
N LEU A 18 -21.10 4.10 -10.13
CA LEU A 18 -19.79 4.67 -10.39
C LEU A 18 -18.79 3.94 -9.49
N TYR A 19 -17.82 3.29 -10.13
CA TYR A 19 -16.88 2.29 -9.60
C TYR A 19 -17.53 0.96 -9.17
N THR A 20 -17.62 0.05 -10.12
CA THR A 20 -17.10 -1.31 -9.87
C THR A 20 -15.83 -1.49 -10.69
N ASP A 21 -14.78 -0.71 -10.37
CA ASP A 21 -13.42 -1.19 -10.61
C ASP A 21 -13.18 -2.21 -9.48
N GLU A 22 -13.53 -3.46 -9.73
CA GLU A 22 -12.55 -4.47 -10.12
C GLU A 22 -11.44 -4.56 -9.08
N ASN A 23 -11.56 -5.58 -8.23
CA ASN A 23 -10.56 -6.00 -7.25
C ASN A 23 -9.13 -5.85 -7.83
N PRO A 24 -8.38 -4.79 -7.48
CA PRO A 24 -7.14 -4.49 -8.19
C PRO A 24 -6.11 -5.56 -7.81
N LYS A 25 -5.80 -6.45 -8.76
CA LYS A 25 -4.85 -7.59 -8.65
C LYS A 25 -3.48 -7.18 -8.07
N ASP A 26 -3.14 -5.89 -8.18
CA ASP A 26 -1.90 -5.29 -7.71
C ASP A 26 -1.98 -4.51 -6.40
N THR A 27 -3.14 -4.52 -5.72
CA THR A 27 -3.23 -3.94 -4.39
C THR A 27 -2.60 -4.81 -3.33
N VAL A 28 -1.80 -4.16 -2.48
CA VAL A 28 -1.26 -4.75 -1.27
C VAL A 28 -1.93 -4.09 -0.09
N ARG A 29 -2.84 -4.82 0.56
CA ARG A 29 -3.44 -4.38 1.83
C ARG A 29 -2.36 -4.28 2.90
N ILE A 30 -2.22 -3.10 3.50
CA ILE A 30 -1.30 -2.77 4.59
C ILE A 30 -2.10 -2.41 5.84
N LYS A 31 -1.67 -2.89 7.00
CA LYS A 31 -2.24 -2.55 8.29
C LYS A 31 -1.15 -1.97 9.18
N PHE A 32 -1.42 -0.82 9.78
CA PHE A 32 -0.45 -0.07 10.60
C PHE A 32 -1.13 0.57 11.82
N ALA A 33 -2.27 0.01 12.25
CA ALA A 33 -3.00 0.52 13.40
C ALA A 33 -2.15 0.40 14.67
N THR A 34 -1.53 -0.78 14.87
CA THR A 34 -0.63 -1.08 15.98
C THR A 34 0.80 -1.43 15.50
N PRO A 35 1.81 -1.43 16.39
CA PRO A 35 3.15 -1.92 16.06
C PRO A 35 3.15 -3.40 15.62
N ALA A 36 2.28 -4.22 16.21
CA ALA A 36 2.14 -5.63 15.82
C ALA A 36 1.62 -5.77 14.38
N ASP A 37 0.60 -5.00 14.01
CA ASP A 37 0.09 -4.94 12.64
C ASP A 37 1.17 -4.49 11.65
N ALA A 38 1.97 -3.49 12.03
CA ALA A 38 3.07 -3.00 11.20
C ALA A 38 4.12 -4.09 10.95
N ARG A 39 4.50 -4.86 11.98
CA ARG A 39 5.42 -6.01 11.85
C ARG A 39 4.84 -7.09 10.93
N ALA A 40 3.55 -7.40 11.07
CA ALA A 40 2.86 -8.35 10.20
C ALA A 40 2.85 -7.87 8.74
N THR A 41 2.58 -6.58 8.52
CA THR A 41 2.64 -5.96 7.18
C THR A 41 4.06 -6.02 6.61
N VAL A 42 5.09 -5.74 7.40
CA VAL A 42 6.49 -5.87 6.95
C VAL A 42 6.80 -7.31 6.53
N ARG A 43 6.41 -8.30 7.35
CA ARG A 43 6.62 -9.73 7.03
C ARG A 43 5.94 -10.10 5.71
N LYS A 44 4.68 -9.68 5.54
CA LYS A 44 3.95 -9.86 4.28
C LYS A 44 4.70 -9.22 3.09
N VAL A 45 5.10 -7.95 3.19
CA VAL A 45 5.78 -7.22 2.10
C VAL A 45 7.13 -7.83 1.73
N LYS A 46 7.85 -8.43 2.68
CA LYS A 46 9.09 -9.15 2.38
C LYS A 46 8.83 -10.41 1.56
N ASN A 47 7.75 -11.13 1.86
CA ASN A 47 7.44 -12.43 1.27
C ASN A 47 6.62 -12.36 -0.03
N ILE A 48 5.94 -11.25 -0.33
CA ILE A 48 5.20 -11.14 -1.60
C ILE A 48 6.14 -11.19 -2.81
N ASN A 49 5.67 -11.82 -3.89
CA ASN A 49 6.32 -11.81 -5.19
C ASN A 49 6.05 -10.49 -5.93
N LYS A 50 6.66 -9.40 -5.44
CA LYS A 50 6.65 -8.08 -6.09
C LYS A 50 8.09 -7.56 -6.23
N PRO A 51 8.38 -6.73 -7.25
CA PRO A 51 9.72 -6.18 -7.44
C PRO A 51 10.24 -5.41 -6.22
N PHE A 52 11.56 -5.35 -6.06
CA PHE A 52 12.23 -4.58 -4.99
C PHE A 52 11.68 -3.16 -4.87
N ALA A 53 11.57 -2.44 -5.99
CA ALA A 53 11.06 -1.07 -6.01
C ALA A 53 9.64 -0.98 -5.43
N ARG A 54 8.78 -1.96 -5.76
CA ARG A 54 7.40 -2.01 -5.27
C ARG A 54 7.34 -2.29 -3.76
N LYS A 55 8.20 -3.18 -3.25
CA LYS A 55 8.32 -3.43 -1.80
C LYS A 55 8.71 -2.16 -1.05
N ILE A 56 9.68 -1.41 -1.56
CA ILE A 56 10.10 -0.13 -0.96
C ILE A 56 8.98 0.91 -0.99
N GLN A 57 8.28 1.07 -2.12
CA GLN A 57 7.14 1.99 -2.23
C GLN A 57 6.07 1.70 -1.17
N ILE A 58 5.69 0.43 -0.99
CA ILE A 58 4.67 0.04 0.00
C ILE A 58 5.10 0.44 1.42
N LEU A 59 6.36 0.18 1.78
CA LEU A 59 6.91 0.55 3.09
C LEU A 59 7.00 2.08 3.27
N THR A 60 7.32 2.83 2.21
CA THR A 60 7.34 4.30 2.24
C THR A 60 5.94 4.87 2.47
N VAL A 61 4.91 4.34 1.81
CA VAL A 61 3.52 4.78 2.03
C VAL A 61 3.08 4.50 3.47
N MET A 62 3.43 3.33 4.01
CA MET A 62 3.15 2.99 5.41
C MET A 62 3.84 3.95 6.37
N GLU A 63 5.12 4.27 6.14
CA GLU A 63 5.89 5.23 6.94
C GLU A 63 5.29 6.64 6.89
N GLN A 64 4.98 7.15 5.71
CA GLN A 64 4.41 8.49 5.55
C GLN A 64 3.08 8.62 6.29
N ARG A 65 2.18 7.63 6.12
CA ARG A 65 0.90 7.61 6.86
C ARG A 65 1.13 7.53 8.36
N ALA A 66 2.05 6.68 8.81
CA ALA A 66 2.42 6.57 10.21
C ALA A 66 2.97 7.88 10.78
N LYS A 67 3.77 8.61 10.01
CA LYS A 67 4.32 9.92 10.38
C LYS A 67 3.22 10.96 10.54
N VAL A 68 2.28 11.04 9.59
CA VAL A 68 1.14 11.96 9.64
C VAL A 68 0.27 11.72 10.88
N MET A 69 0.11 10.47 11.31
CA MET A 69 -0.66 10.14 12.52
C MET A 69 0.18 10.08 13.81
N GLY A 70 1.44 10.53 13.80
CA GLY A 70 2.29 10.53 15.01
C GLY A 70 2.71 9.14 15.53
N LYS A 71 2.60 8.07 14.73
CA LYS A 71 2.91 6.69 15.16
C LYS A 71 4.41 6.38 15.04
N THR A 72 5.21 6.96 15.92
CA THR A 72 6.69 6.88 15.90
C THR A 72 7.24 5.44 15.84
N GLN A 73 6.67 4.51 16.60
CA GLN A 73 7.10 3.10 16.58
C GLN A 73 6.88 2.44 15.21
N VAL A 74 5.76 2.74 14.55
CA VAL A 74 5.44 2.21 13.21
C VAL A 74 6.38 2.80 12.16
N VAL A 75 6.70 4.09 12.27
CA VAL A 75 7.70 4.76 11.42
C VAL A 75 9.07 4.06 11.55
N ASN A 76 9.50 3.76 12.77
CA ASN A 76 10.77 3.08 13.04
C ASN A 76 10.79 1.66 12.43
N ILE A 77 9.70 0.90 12.59
CA ILE A 77 9.55 -0.43 12.00
C ILE A 77 9.64 -0.36 10.46
N ALA A 78 8.94 0.58 9.83
CA ALA A 78 8.98 0.77 8.38
C ALA A 78 10.40 1.12 7.89
N ASN A 79 11.08 2.03 8.61
CA ASN A 79 12.43 2.44 8.29
C ASN A 79 13.45 1.31 8.40
N GLN A 80 13.40 0.52 9.47
CA GLN A 80 14.24 -0.66 9.63
C GLN A 80 13.99 -1.69 8.52
N ALA A 81 12.72 -1.94 8.17
CA ALA A 81 12.36 -2.85 7.09
C ALA A 81 12.94 -2.41 5.74
N LYS A 82 12.83 -1.12 5.38
CA LYS A 82 13.45 -0.58 4.16
C LYS A 82 14.97 -0.78 4.14
N LYS A 83 15.65 -0.53 5.27
CA LYS A 83 17.10 -0.74 5.39
C LYS A 83 17.48 -2.21 5.15
N GLN A 84 16.74 -3.15 5.74
CA GLN A 84 16.99 -4.58 5.56
C GLN A 84 16.80 -5.02 4.10
N ILE A 85 15.72 -4.59 3.43
CA ILE A 85 15.48 -4.92 2.03
C ILE A 85 16.58 -4.31 1.13
N ARG A 86 17.01 -3.07 1.40
CA ARG A 86 18.13 -2.42 0.68
C ARG A 86 19.45 -3.18 0.86
N LYS A 87 19.76 -3.65 2.07
CA LYS A 87 20.97 -4.44 2.33
C LYS A 87 20.96 -5.75 1.55
N THR A 88 19.82 -6.45 1.51
CA THR A 88 19.67 -7.73 0.81
C THR A 88 19.97 -7.64 -0.69
N ARG A 89 19.84 -6.45 -1.31
CA ARG A 89 20.14 -6.21 -2.72
C ARG A 89 21.59 -5.74 -2.98
N LYS A 90 22.27 -5.25 -1.95
CA LYS A 90 23.67 -4.77 -2.06
C LYS A 90 24.70 -5.90 -1.87
N VAL A 91 24.24 -7.11 -1.60
CA VAL A 91 25.01 -8.35 -1.63
C VAL A 91 24.72 -9.02 -2.96
#